data_AF-A0A8U0R0N7-F1
#
_entry.id   AF-A0A8U0R0N7-F1
#
_cell.length_a   1.000
_cell.length_b   1.000
_cell.length_c   1.000
_cell.angle_alpha   90.00
_cell.angle_beta   90.00
_cell.angle_gamma   90.00
#
_symmetry.space_group_name_H-M   'P 1'
#
loop_
_entity.id
_entity.type
_entity.pdbx_description
1 polymer ?
#
loop_
_entity_poly.entity_id
_entity_poly.type
_entity_poly.pdbx_seq_one_letter_code
_entity_poly.pdbx_strand_id
1 'polypeptide(L)'
;MKTKVGYFEEIDLQRRAFYLIEFSLNRLLKMSRSSVLKIKSVNSAKAEDLFSNYIPLKITQLDNLLKEEDLSITDLSTLHAPLDIPIPDPPTPEDEEMETDKNDDDEKKKKAPKCGFIKGNEKIVKLLDRVKPEILALRETIITVSCWIQHLIPKIEDGNDFGVAIQEKILERITAVKTKVDGFHTNINKYFSERGDAVAKASKLTHVMDYRSLVHEKDEAVYSDIRVILLDIRGFYAELYDIISKNLEKVTNPKGEEKPSMY
;
A
#
# COMPACT_ATOMS: atom_id res chain seq x y z
N MET A 1 7.56 71.37 -0.58
CA MET A 1 8.92 70.84 -0.79
C MET A 1 9.24 69.80 0.29
N LYS A 2 8.70 68.57 0.15
CA LYS A 2 9.28 67.40 0.82
C LYS A 2 10.27 66.80 -0.18
N THR A 3 11.51 66.76 0.25
CA THR A 3 12.73 66.80 -0.55
C THR A 3 13.04 65.47 -1.24
N LYS A 4 13.58 65.54 -2.46
CA LYS A 4 14.14 64.42 -3.27
C LYS A 4 15.08 63.48 -2.49
N VAL A 5 15.56 63.90 -1.32
CA VAL A 5 16.42 63.13 -0.40
C VAL A 5 15.69 61.90 0.18
N GLY A 6 14.41 62.02 0.55
CA GLY A 6 13.65 60.89 1.12
C GLY A 6 13.38 59.77 0.12
N TYR A 7 13.19 60.10 -1.16
CA TYR A 7 13.03 59.11 -2.23
C TYR A 7 14.32 58.32 -2.49
N PHE A 8 15.50 58.95 -2.35
CA PHE A 8 16.78 58.25 -2.52
C PHE A 8 17.07 57.30 -1.35
N GLU A 9 16.78 57.71 -0.12
CA GLU A 9 16.95 56.86 1.07
C GLU A 9 15.99 55.65 1.04
N GLU A 10 14.76 55.83 0.58
CA GLU A 10 13.76 54.77 0.48
C GLU A 10 14.13 53.73 -0.59
N ILE A 11 14.68 54.17 -1.73
CA ILE A 11 15.20 53.27 -2.78
C ILE A 11 16.42 52.47 -2.29
N ASP A 12 17.32 53.09 -1.50
CA ASP A 12 18.49 52.39 -0.95
C ASP A 12 18.12 51.39 0.15
N LEU A 13 17.13 51.71 0.99
CA LEU A 13 16.55 50.78 1.97
C LEU A 13 15.87 49.58 1.28
N GLN A 14 15.12 49.82 0.20
CA GLN A 14 14.52 48.74 -0.59
C GLN A 14 15.57 47.87 -1.29
N ARG A 15 16.65 48.46 -1.83
CA ARG A 15 17.77 47.68 -2.38
C ARG A 15 18.47 46.84 -1.32
N ARG A 16 18.76 47.40 -0.14
CA ARG A 16 19.38 46.64 0.97
C ARG A 16 18.47 45.53 1.48
N ALA A 17 17.16 45.77 1.58
CA ALA A 17 16.19 44.75 1.93
C ALA A 17 16.14 43.64 0.87
N PHE A 18 16.15 43.99 -0.42
CA PHE A 18 16.21 43.02 -1.51
C PHE A 18 17.50 42.19 -1.47
N TYR A 19 18.67 42.82 -1.28
CA TYR A 19 19.94 42.10 -1.12
C TYR A 19 19.96 41.22 0.12
N LEU A 20 19.37 41.64 1.25
CA LEU A 20 19.29 40.82 2.46
C LEU A 20 18.31 39.64 2.31
N ILE A 21 17.23 39.83 1.55
CA ILE A 21 16.27 38.78 1.20
C ILE A 21 16.90 37.80 0.22
N GLU A 22 17.55 38.25 -0.86
CA GLU A 22 18.30 37.39 -1.77
C GLU A 22 19.44 36.66 -1.06
N PHE A 23 20.19 37.36 -0.18
CA PHE A 23 21.27 36.74 0.58
C PHE A 23 20.74 35.69 1.55
N SER A 24 19.59 35.95 2.20
CA SER A 24 18.93 35.00 3.10
C SER A 24 18.30 33.82 2.35
N LEU A 25 17.68 34.04 1.20
CA LEU A 25 17.16 33.01 0.30
C LEU A 25 18.30 32.14 -0.25
N ASN A 26 19.41 32.74 -0.69
CA ASN A 26 20.60 32.03 -1.12
C ASN A 26 21.30 31.27 0.02
N ARG A 27 21.15 31.73 1.28
CA ARG A 27 21.64 31.03 2.47
C ARG A 27 20.72 29.87 2.88
N LEU A 28 19.41 30.01 2.70
CA LEU A 28 18.40 28.95 2.86
C LEU A 28 18.50 27.88 1.76
N LEU A 29 18.87 28.27 0.53
CA LEU A 29 19.08 27.37 -0.62
C LEU A 29 20.50 26.81 -0.71
N LYS A 30 21.43 27.22 0.17
CA LYS A 30 22.76 26.60 0.30
C LYS A 30 22.62 25.29 1.08
N MET A 31 22.03 24.30 0.44
CA MET A 31 22.16 22.91 0.88
C MET A 31 23.66 22.58 0.83
N SER A 32 24.28 22.30 1.98
CA SER A 32 25.72 22.05 2.03
C SER A 32 26.06 20.91 1.09
N ARG A 33 27.04 21.12 0.19
CA ARG A 33 27.52 20.09 -0.73
C ARG A 33 27.92 18.81 0.02
N SER A 34 28.42 18.94 1.26
CA SER A 34 28.70 17.79 2.14
C SER A 34 27.46 17.02 2.55
N SER A 35 26.35 17.70 2.84
CA SER A 35 25.07 17.06 3.17
C SER A 35 24.49 16.30 1.98
N VAL A 36 24.56 16.88 0.77
CA VAL A 36 24.09 16.22 -0.46
C VAL A 36 24.91 14.97 -0.77
N LEU A 37 26.24 15.04 -0.66
CA LEU A 37 27.12 13.89 -0.86
C LEU A 37 26.91 12.79 0.18
N LYS A 38 26.65 13.17 1.45
CA LYS A 38 26.31 12.23 2.51
C LYS A 38 24.99 11.51 2.25
N ILE A 39 23.96 12.24 1.78
CA ILE A 39 22.67 11.63 1.43
C ILE A 39 22.83 10.65 0.25
N LYS A 40 23.55 11.06 -0.80
CA LYS A 40 23.82 10.19 -1.96
C LYS A 40 24.57 8.91 -1.55
N SER A 41 25.64 9.03 -0.77
CA SER A 41 26.43 7.87 -0.32
C SER A 41 25.63 6.91 0.57
N VAL A 42 24.86 7.42 1.53
CA VAL A 42 23.99 6.59 2.38
C VAL A 42 22.94 5.86 1.54
N ASN A 43 22.32 6.53 0.58
CA ASN A 43 21.31 5.90 -0.27
C ASN A 43 21.91 4.86 -1.22
N SER A 44 23.12 5.09 -1.74
CA SER A 44 23.83 4.09 -2.55
C SER A 44 24.20 2.85 -1.75
N ALA A 45 24.75 3.01 -0.53
CA ALA A 45 25.10 1.87 0.32
C ALA A 45 23.85 1.05 0.71
N LYS A 46 22.73 1.73 1.00
CA LYS A 46 21.45 1.06 1.26
C LYS A 46 20.93 0.32 0.04
N ALA A 47 21.00 0.93 -1.15
CA ALA A 47 20.57 0.28 -2.38
C ALA A 47 21.41 -0.97 -2.68
N GLU A 48 22.73 -0.88 -2.51
CA GLU A 48 23.64 -2.01 -2.70
C GLU A 48 23.30 -3.19 -1.79
N ASP A 49 23.17 -2.96 -0.48
CA ASP A 49 22.74 -4.01 0.47
C ASP A 49 21.35 -4.56 0.12
N LEU A 50 20.45 -3.70 -0.33
CA LEU A 50 19.10 -4.07 -0.70
C LEU A 50 19.05 -5.04 -1.89
N PHE A 51 19.85 -4.78 -2.95
CA PHE A 51 19.92 -5.67 -4.11
C PHE A 51 20.81 -6.90 -3.87
N SER A 52 21.92 -6.76 -3.14
CA SER A 52 22.85 -7.87 -2.92
C SER A 52 22.36 -8.87 -1.87
N ASN A 53 21.64 -8.42 -0.84
CA ASN A 53 21.27 -9.26 0.31
C ASN A 53 19.76 -9.31 0.52
N TYR A 54 19.13 -8.15 0.72
CA TYR A 54 17.75 -8.10 1.22
C TYR A 54 16.72 -8.67 0.24
N ILE A 55 16.71 -8.23 -1.02
CA ILE A 55 15.74 -8.68 -2.02
C ILE A 55 15.86 -10.19 -2.30
N PRO A 56 17.05 -10.75 -2.61
CA PRO A 56 17.19 -12.19 -2.84
C PRO A 56 16.72 -13.04 -1.65
N LEU A 57 17.07 -12.60 -0.44
CA LEU A 57 16.61 -13.24 0.79
C LEU A 57 15.08 -13.17 0.91
N LYS A 58 14.48 -12.00 0.66
CA LYS A 58 13.02 -11.83 0.76
C LYS A 58 12.25 -12.67 -0.23
N ILE A 59 12.72 -12.81 -1.47
CA ILE A 59 12.11 -13.70 -2.47
C ILE A 59 12.07 -15.13 -1.94
N THR A 60 13.19 -15.63 -1.39
CA THR A 60 13.29 -16.98 -0.83
C THR A 60 12.38 -17.16 0.40
N GLN A 61 12.31 -16.16 1.28
CA GLN A 61 11.42 -16.19 2.44
C GLN A 61 9.95 -16.26 2.03
N LEU A 62 9.54 -15.44 1.04
CA LEU A 62 8.18 -15.44 0.51
C LEU A 62 7.84 -16.75 -0.20
N ASP A 63 8.79 -17.35 -0.91
CA ASP A 63 8.62 -18.67 -1.52
C ASP A 63 8.37 -19.77 -0.48
N ASN A 64 9.07 -19.72 0.65
CA ASN A 64 8.87 -20.67 1.74
C ASN A 64 7.52 -20.42 2.42
N LEU A 65 7.19 -19.15 2.70
CA LEU A 65 5.91 -18.75 3.26
C LEU A 65 4.73 -19.27 2.44
N LEU A 66 4.78 -19.11 1.11
CA LEU A 66 3.74 -19.55 0.19
C LEU A 66 3.52 -21.07 0.11
N LYS A 67 4.45 -21.87 0.64
CA LYS A 67 4.40 -23.34 0.73
C LYS A 67 3.90 -23.85 2.08
N GLU A 68 3.75 -22.97 3.07
CA GLU A 68 3.24 -23.37 4.37
C GLU A 68 1.78 -23.84 4.27
N GLU A 69 1.37 -24.73 5.18
CA GLU A 69 0.06 -25.38 5.16
C GLU A 69 -1.08 -24.35 5.18
N ASP A 70 -0.96 -23.34 6.05
CA ASP A 70 -1.95 -22.27 6.20
C ASP A 70 -2.13 -21.41 4.94
N LEU A 71 -1.18 -21.43 4.00
CA LEU A 71 -1.23 -20.70 2.73
C LEU A 71 -1.38 -21.60 1.52
N SER A 72 -1.44 -22.92 1.72
CA SER A 72 -1.54 -23.95 0.66
C SER A 72 -2.83 -24.76 0.76
N ILE A 73 -3.85 -24.19 1.38
CA ILE A 73 -5.18 -24.79 1.55
C ILE A 73 -5.83 -24.98 0.18
N THR A 74 -6.22 -26.22 -0.13
CA THR A 74 -6.95 -26.60 -1.35
C THR A 74 -8.45 -26.68 -1.12
N ASP A 75 -8.86 -27.09 0.08
CA ASP A 75 -10.27 -27.13 0.49
C ASP A 75 -10.60 -25.89 1.34
N LEU A 76 -11.22 -24.90 0.68
CA LEU A 76 -11.54 -23.62 1.31
C LEU A 76 -12.64 -23.73 2.37
N SER A 77 -13.42 -24.81 2.38
CA SER A 77 -14.43 -25.05 3.42
C SER A 77 -13.81 -25.16 4.82
N THR A 78 -12.54 -25.58 4.89
CA THR A 78 -11.78 -25.63 6.14
C THR A 78 -11.57 -24.24 6.76
N LEU A 79 -11.75 -23.15 6.01
CA LEU A 79 -11.65 -21.78 6.50
C LEU A 79 -12.94 -21.32 7.18
N HIS A 80 -14.06 -22.03 7.04
CA HIS A 80 -15.35 -21.58 7.56
C HIS A 80 -15.31 -21.46 9.09
N ALA A 81 -15.51 -20.23 9.57
CA ALA A 81 -15.64 -19.97 11.01
C ALA A 81 -17.08 -20.27 11.48
N PRO A 82 -17.29 -20.82 12.69
CA PRO A 82 -18.63 -21.07 13.22
C PRO A 82 -19.51 -19.81 13.24
N LEU A 83 -20.76 -19.96 12.77
CA LEU A 83 -21.80 -18.92 12.81
C LEU A 83 -22.96 -19.40 13.68
N ASP A 84 -22.84 -19.18 14.99
CA ASP A 84 -23.81 -19.60 16.01
C ASP A 84 -25.09 -18.74 16.02
N ILE A 85 -25.65 -18.50 14.82
CA ILE A 85 -26.90 -17.76 14.62
C ILE A 85 -28.07 -18.76 14.69
N PRO A 86 -29.10 -18.54 15.52
CA PRO A 86 -30.26 -19.44 15.60
C PRO A 86 -30.98 -19.58 14.25
N ILE A 87 -31.34 -20.81 13.87
CA ILE A 87 -32.16 -21.09 12.69
C ILE A 87 -33.63 -21.06 13.11
N PRO A 88 -34.51 -20.28 12.45
CA PRO A 88 -35.93 -20.27 12.77
C PRO A 88 -36.59 -21.61 12.48
N ASP A 89 -37.51 -22.04 13.34
CA ASP A 89 -38.39 -23.16 13.05
C ASP A 89 -39.36 -22.79 11.91
N PRO A 90 -39.78 -23.77 11.08
CA PRO A 90 -40.80 -23.54 10.07
C PRO A 90 -42.12 -23.07 10.73
N PRO A 91 -42.87 -22.15 10.09
CA PRO A 91 -44.16 -21.70 10.61
C PRO A 91 -45.11 -22.89 10.77
N THR A 92 -45.91 -22.87 11.84
CA THR A 92 -46.96 -23.88 12.03
C THR A 92 -48.22 -23.50 11.22
N PRO A 93 -49.08 -24.45 10.84
CA PRO A 93 -50.30 -24.15 10.07
C PRO A 93 -51.23 -23.14 10.75
N GLU A 94 -51.20 -23.06 12.09
CA GLU A 94 -51.97 -22.11 12.90
C GLU A 94 -51.48 -20.65 12.73
N ASP A 95 -50.21 -20.47 12.34
CA ASP A 95 -49.61 -19.15 12.07
C ASP A 95 -49.99 -18.61 10.68
N GLU A 96 -50.35 -19.49 9.72
CA GLU A 96 -50.75 -19.10 8.36
C GLU A 96 -52.20 -18.60 8.29
N GLU A 97 -53.11 -19.10 9.15
CA GLU A 97 -54.52 -18.70 9.17
C GLU A 97 -54.78 -17.33 9.81
N MET A 98 -53.83 -16.77 10.58
CA MET A 98 -53.98 -15.46 11.22
C MET A 98 -53.53 -14.27 10.37
N GLU A 99 -52.94 -14.48 9.18
CA GLU A 99 -52.39 -13.40 8.33
C GLU A 99 -53.40 -12.81 7.33
N THR A 100 -54.65 -13.28 7.28
CA THR A 100 -55.66 -12.74 6.34
C THR A 100 -56.57 -11.66 6.89
N ASP A 101 -56.45 -11.26 8.18
CA ASP A 101 -57.38 -10.28 8.73
C ASP A 101 -56.75 -9.45 9.87
N LYS A 102 -56.05 -8.37 9.50
CA LYS A 102 -55.94 -7.11 10.29
C LYS A 102 -55.11 -6.06 9.53
N ASN A 103 -55.82 -5.06 9.01
CA ASN A 103 -55.30 -3.70 8.91
C ASN A 103 -54.99 -3.21 10.33
N ASP A 104 -53.73 -2.98 10.68
CA ASP A 104 -53.35 -2.08 11.77
C ASP A 104 -51.92 -1.58 11.57
N ASP A 105 -51.80 -0.25 11.51
CA ASP A 105 -50.61 0.61 11.41
C ASP A 105 -49.70 0.54 12.65
N ASP A 106 -49.36 -0.67 13.12
CA ASP A 106 -48.34 -0.85 14.14
C ASP A 106 -47.12 -1.52 13.52
N GLU A 107 -46.02 -0.76 13.44
CA GLU A 107 -44.67 -1.27 13.28
C GLU A 107 -44.38 -2.32 14.37
N LYS A 108 -44.85 -3.56 14.17
CA LYS A 108 -44.26 -4.74 14.78
C LYS A 108 -42.87 -4.85 14.18
N LYS A 109 -41.93 -4.06 14.72
CA LYS A 109 -40.50 -4.37 14.73
C LYS A 109 -40.40 -5.77 15.31
N LYS A 110 -40.50 -6.81 14.45
CA LYS A 110 -40.18 -8.20 14.79
C LYS A 110 -38.85 -8.10 15.51
N LYS A 111 -38.87 -8.26 16.84
CA LYS A 111 -37.69 -8.07 17.68
C LYS A 111 -36.64 -8.99 17.08
N ALA A 112 -35.57 -8.40 16.53
CA ALA A 112 -34.52 -9.17 15.89
C ALA A 112 -34.15 -10.31 16.85
N PRO A 113 -34.09 -11.56 16.37
CA PRO A 113 -33.76 -12.69 17.22
C PRO A 113 -32.48 -12.35 17.99
N LYS A 114 -32.49 -12.61 19.30
CA LYS A 114 -31.34 -12.31 20.17
C LYS A 114 -30.16 -13.18 19.70
N CYS A 115 -29.32 -12.62 18.86
CA CYS A 115 -28.11 -13.26 18.38
C CYS A 115 -27.04 -13.14 19.45
N GLY A 116 -26.33 -14.24 19.72
CA GLY A 116 -25.16 -14.25 20.59
C GLY A 116 -23.98 -13.48 19.99
N PHE A 117 -22.88 -13.43 20.74
CA PHE A 117 -21.62 -12.86 20.27
C PHE A 117 -21.03 -13.71 19.14
N ILE A 118 -20.84 -13.12 17.96
CA ILE A 118 -20.22 -13.77 16.80
C ILE A 118 -18.76 -13.31 16.69
N LYS A 119 -17.83 -14.26 16.71
CA LYS A 119 -16.40 -13.96 16.58
C LYS A 119 -15.98 -13.73 15.12
N GLY A 120 -14.90 -12.98 14.93
CA GLY A 120 -14.19 -12.91 13.66
C GLY A 120 -13.53 -14.25 13.29
N ASN A 121 -13.17 -14.41 12.01
CA ASN A 121 -12.45 -15.60 11.56
C ASN A 121 -10.98 -15.54 11.98
N GLU A 122 -10.59 -16.34 12.98
CA GLU A 122 -9.23 -16.33 13.53
C GLU A 122 -8.17 -16.81 12.53
N LYS A 123 -8.51 -17.77 11.65
CA LYS A 123 -7.56 -18.28 10.65
C LYS A 123 -7.19 -17.17 9.67
N ILE A 124 -8.18 -16.42 9.20
CA ILE A 124 -7.96 -15.25 8.35
C ILE A 124 -7.17 -14.16 9.08
N VAL A 125 -7.51 -13.86 10.33
CA VAL A 125 -6.78 -12.84 11.11
C VAL A 125 -5.30 -13.22 11.27
N LYS A 126 -4.99 -14.48 11.57
CA LYS A 126 -3.61 -14.98 11.64
C LYS A 126 -2.86 -14.78 10.32
N LEU A 127 -3.50 -15.08 9.18
CA LEU A 127 -2.90 -14.85 7.86
C LEU A 127 -2.68 -13.36 7.58
N LEU A 128 -3.64 -12.52 7.96
CA LEU A 128 -3.54 -11.07 7.81
C LEU A 128 -2.38 -10.48 8.63
N ASP A 129 -2.11 -11.01 9.81
CA ASP A 129 -1.00 -10.58 10.65
C ASP A 129 0.37 -10.92 10.04
N ARG A 130 0.42 -11.88 9.12
CA ARG A 130 1.63 -12.25 8.36
C ARG A 130 1.80 -11.45 7.07
N VAL A 131 0.71 -11.19 6.34
CA VAL A 131 0.79 -10.46 5.06
C VAL A 131 0.98 -8.96 5.23
N LYS A 132 0.39 -8.34 6.27
CA LYS A 132 0.49 -6.89 6.50
C LYS A 132 1.94 -6.40 6.66
N PRO A 133 2.81 -7.05 7.44
CA PRO A 133 4.23 -6.69 7.49
C PRO A 133 4.94 -6.76 6.14
N GLU A 134 4.63 -7.77 5.30
CA GLU A 134 5.26 -7.91 3.98
C GLU A 134 4.83 -6.79 3.02
N ILE A 135 3.56 -6.34 3.08
CA ILE A 135 3.09 -5.16 2.33
C ILE A 135 3.88 -3.90 2.75
N LEU A 136 4.09 -3.70 4.05
CA LEU A 136 4.85 -2.55 4.56
C LEU A 136 6.31 -2.61 4.13
N ALA A 137 6.96 -3.77 4.27
CA ALA A 137 8.34 -3.98 3.89
C ALA A 137 8.58 -3.71 2.39
N LEU A 138 7.65 -4.15 1.52
CA LEU A 138 7.74 -3.84 0.10
C LEU A 138 7.54 -2.35 -0.17
N ARG A 139 6.61 -1.68 0.51
CA ARG A 139 6.42 -0.22 0.38
C ARG A 139 7.69 0.55 0.75
N GLU A 140 8.34 0.19 1.84
CA GLU A 140 9.61 0.81 2.26
C GLU A 140 10.73 0.56 1.24
N THR A 141 10.79 -0.65 0.67
CA THR A 141 11.74 -1.01 -0.39
C THR A 141 11.52 -0.13 -1.63
N ILE A 142 10.27 -0.03 -2.10
CA ILE A 142 9.87 0.80 -3.25
C ILE A 142 10.27 2.25 -3.06
N ILE A 143 9.98 2.83 -1.89
CA ILE A 143 10.34 4.22 -1.58
C ILE A 143 11.85 4.41 -1.59
N THR A 144 12.59 3.48 -0.99
CA THR A 144 14.06 3.54 -0.93
C THR A 144 14.68 3.48 -2.32
N VAL A 145 14.25 2.53 -3.16
CA VAL A 145 14.75 2.37 -4.53
C VAL A 145 14.37 3.56 -5.40
N SER A 146 13.12 4.04 -5.32
CA SER A 146 12.68 5.22 -6.06
C SER A 146 13.52 6.45 -5.71
N CYS A 147 13.75 6.69 -4.42
CA CYS A 147 14.56 7.78 -3.92
C CYS A 147 16.02 7.66 -4.37
N TRP A 148 16.59 6.45 -4.37
CA TRP A 148 17.94 6.20 -4.86
C TRP A 148 18.07 6.57 -6.35
N ILE A 149 17.17 6.09 -7.21
CA ILE A 149 17.21 6.38 -8.66
C ILE A 149 17.02 7.88 -8.91
N GLN A 150 16.07 8.53 -8.23
CA GLN A 150 15.85 9.98 -8.36
C GLN A 150 17.10 10.81 -8.05
N HIS A 151 17.92 10.40 -7.08
CA HIS A 151 19.17 11.08 -6.76
C HIS A 151 20.31 10.84 -7.77
N LEU A 152 20.17 9.81 -8.61
CA LEU A 152 21.09 9.48 -9.69
C LEU A 152 20.72 10.17 -11.02
N ILE A 153 19.55 10.81 -11.10
CA ILE A 153 19.19 11.61 -12.26
C ILE A 153 20.18 12.80 -12.35
N PRO A 154 20.89 12.97 -13.48
CA PRO A 154 21.89 14.01 -13.65
C PRO A 154 21.23 15.37 -13.84
N LYS A 155 22.05 16.42 -13.93
CA LYS A 155 21.55 17.74 -14.33
C LYS A 155 20.93 17.65 -15.73
N ILE A 156 19.86 18.40 -15.96
CA ILE A 156 19.23 18.52 -17.28
C ILE A 156 20.20 19.26 -18.20
N GLU A 157 20.51 18.63 -19.33
CA GLU A 157 21.43 19.10 -20.37
C GLU A 157 20.84 18.76 -21.75
N ASP A 158 21.34 19.38 -22.81
CA ASP A 158 20.87 19.13 -24.18
C ASP A 158 21.61 17.92 -24.77
N GLY A 159 20.89 16.80 -24.96
CA GLY A 159 21.42 15.58 -25.56
C GLY A 159 22.03 14.57 -24.59
N ASN A 160 22.36 13.38 -25.12
CA ASN A 160 22.82 12.23 -24.35
C ASN A 160 21.81 11.77 -23.27
N ASP A 161 20.51 11.80 -23.58
CA ASP A 161 19.44 11.55 -22.59
C ASP A 161 18.94 10.10 -22.58
N PHE A 162 19.54 9.20 -23.36
CA PHE A 162 19.10 7.81 -23.41
C PHE A 162 19.17 7.11 -22.04
N GLY A 163 20.25 7.31 -21.28
CA GLY A 163 20.36 6.75 -19.92
C GLY A 163 19.34 7.36 -18.95
N VAL A 164 19.03 8.64 -19.10
CA VAL A 164 18.01 9.33 -18.31
C VAL A 164 16.62 8.79 -18.63
N ALA A 165 16.30 8.57 -19.90
CA ALA A 165 15.04 7.95 -20.33
C ALA A 165 14.86 6.53 -19.76
N ILE A 166 15.94 5.77 -19.60
CA ILE A 166 15.91 4.47 -18.92
C ILE A 166 15.56 4.64 -17.43
N GLN A 167 16.21 5.59 -16.73
CA GLN A 167 15.89 5.89 -15.33
C GLN A 167 14.41 6.28 -15.17
N GLU A 168 13.90 7.14 -16.04
CA GLU A 168 12.49 7.55 -16.05
C GLU A 168 11.55 6.37 -16.29
N LYS A 169 11.87 5.49 -17.24
CA LYS A 169 11.05 4.30 -17.52
C LYS A 169 10.99 3.33 -16.34
N ILE A 170 12.11 3.16 -15.64
CA ILE A 170 12.15 2.33 -14.42
C ILE A 170 11.33 2.99 -13.31
N LEU A 171 11.43 4.30 -13.11
CA LEU A 171 10.63 5.04 -12.14
C LEU A 171 9.12 4.99 -12.44
N GLU A 172 8.72 5.06 -13.71
CA GLU A 172 7.35 4.86 -14.15
C GLU A 172 6.85 3.46 -13.71
N ARG A 173 7.66 2.42 -13.94
CA ARG A 173 7.30 1.07 -13.53
C ARG A 173 7.22 0.91 -12.00
N ILE A 174 8.19 1.46 -11.26
CA ILE A 174 8.16 1.49 -9.79
C ILE A 174 6.88 2.18 -9.28
N THR A 175 6.46 3.25 -9.94
CA THR A 175 5.22 3.99 -9.59
C THR A 175 3.97 3.14 -9.83
N ALA A 176 3.94 2.36 -10.92
CA ALA A 176 2.85 1.42 -11.18
C ALA A 176 2.76 0.33 -10.10
N VAL A 177 3.91 -0.24 -9.70
CA VAL A 177 3.98 -1.22 -8.60
C VAL A 177 3.53 -0.59 -7.28
N LYS A 178 4.00 0.62 -6.96
CA LYS A 178 3.58 1.36 -5.76
C LYS A 178 2.07 1.53 -5.68
N THR A 179 1.44 1.97 -6.77
CA THR A 179 -0.02 2.13 -6.86
C THR A 179 -0.76 0.83 -6.55
N LYS A 180 -0.28 -0.30 -7.07
CA LYS A 180 -0.84 -1.62 -6.79
C LYS A 180 -0.70 -2.00 -5.31
N VAL A 181 0.49 -1.82 -4.74
CA VAL A 181 0.78 -2.11 -3.31
C VAL A 181 -0.08 -1.26 -2.38
N ASP A 182 -0.30 0.01 -2.71
CA ASP A 182 -1.17 0.90 -1.94
C ASP A 182 -2.64 0.45 -1.97
N GLY A 183 -3.07 -0.22 -3.05
CA GLY A 183 -4.40 -0.84 -3.15
C GLY A 183 -4.61 -2.06 -2.25
N PHE A 184 -3.56 -2.77 -1.84
CA PHE A 184 -3.70 -4.00 -1.03
C PHE A 184 -4.33 -3.74 0.34
N HIS A 185 -4.00 -2.61 0.98
CA HIS A 185 -4.56 -2.28 2.29
C HIS A 185 -6.07 -2.01 2.21
N THR A 186 -6.53 -1.38 1.12
CA THR A 186 -7.95 -1.17 0.85
C THR A 186 -8.70 -2.49 0.73
N ASN A 187 -8.14 -3.48 0.02
CA ASN A 187 -8.75 -4.80 -0.10
C ASN A 187 -8.86 -5.51 1.25
N ILE A 188 -7.81 -5.47 2.07
CA ILE A 188 -7.82 -6.04 3.43
C ILE A 188 -8.87 -5.38 4.31
N ASN A 189 -8.99 -4.05 4.28
CA ASN A 189 -9.97 -3.35 5.10
C ASN A 189 -11.42 -3.62 4.65
N LYS A 190 -11.62 -3.77 3.33
CA LYS A 190 -12.92 -4.08 2.73
C LYS A 190 -13.47 -5.42 3.23
N TYR A 191 -12.61 -6.42 3.48
CA TYR A 191 -13.04 -7.70 4.07
C TYR A 191 -13.77 -7.51 5.40
N PHE A 192 -13.22 -6.71 6.33
CA PHE A 192 -13.83 -6.53 7.64
C PHE A 192 -15.20 -5.86 7.55
N SER A 193 -15.35 -4.83 6.70
CA SER A 193 -16.64 -4.17 6.49
C SER A 193 -17.64 -5.11 5.83
N GLU A 194 -17.27 -5.79 4.75
CA GLU A 194 -18.21 -6.64 4.00
C GLU A 194 -18.61 -7.90 4.78
N ARG A 195 -17.67 -8.50 5.51
CA ARG A 195 -17.98 -9.61 6.41
C ARG A 195 -18.87 -9.13 7.55
N GLY A 196 -18.60 -7.96 8.13
CA GLY A 196 -19.43 -7.36 9.16
C GLY A 196 -20.87 -7.15 8.70
N ASP A 197 -21.05 -6.61 7.49
CA ASP A 197 -22.36 -6.42 6.86
C ASP A 197 -23.07 -7.74 6.58
N ALA A 198 -22.35 -8.75 6.08
CA ALA A 198 -22.90 -10.09 5.84
C ALA A 198 -23.37 -10.74 7.15
N VAL A 199 -22.56 -10.67 8.22
CA VAL A 199 -22.91 -11.17 9.55
C VAL A 199 -24.13 -10.43 10.10
N ALA A 200 -24.17 -9.10 9.98
CA ALA A 200 -25.29 -8.30 10.45
C ALA A 200 -26.61 -8.62 9.71
N LYS A 201 -26.54 -8.93 8.41
CA LYS A 201 -27.70 -9.39 7.64
C LYS A 201 -28.13 -10.80 8.07
N ALA A 202 -27.18 -11.73 8.22
CA ALA A 202 -27.44 -13.10 8.67
C ALA A 202 -28.10 -13.14 10.06
N SER A 203 -27.68 -12.26 10.97
CA SER A 203 -28.25 -12.19 12.33
C SER A 203 -29.63 -11.55 12.39
N LYS A 204 -29.95 -10.63 11.45
CA LYS A 204 -31.26 -9.94 11.39
C LYS A 204 -32.29 -10.74 10.61
N LEU A 205 -31.88 -11.39 9.54
CA LEU A 205 -32.71 -12.13 8.60
C LEU A 205 -32.35 -13.63 8.68
N THR A 206 -32.60 -14.22 9.83
CA THR A 206 -32.14 -15.58 10.18
C THR A 206 -32.73 -16.69 9.32
N HIS A 207 -33.85 -16.43 8.65
CA HIS A 207 -34.50 -17.33 7.68
C HIS A 207 -33.83 -17.32 6.30
N VAL A 208 -33.03 -16.30 5.98
CA VAL A 208 -32.33 -16.19 4.69
C VAL A 208 -30.95 -16.83 4.82
N MET A 209 -30.87 -18.11 4.45
CA MET A 209 -29.65 -18.91 4.61
C MET A 209 -28.49 -18.44 3.74
N ASP A 210 -28.75 -17.78 2.62
CA ASP A 210 -27.72 -17.21 1.74
C ASP A 210 -26.82 -16.20 2.45
N TYR A 211 -27.30 -15.49 3.47
CA TYR A 211 -26.44 -14.58 4.23
C TYR A 211 -25.42 -15.32 5.09
N ARG A 212 -25.70 -16.56 5.53
CA ARG A 212 -24.70 -17.40 6.23
C ARG A 212 -23.64 -17.87 5.25
N SER A 213 -24.06 -18.36 4.08
CA SER A 213 -23.15 -18.72 2.99
C SER A 213 -22.30 -17.52 2.59
N LEU A 214 -22.88 -16.33 2.46
CA LEU A 214 -22.16 -15.10 2.13
C LEU A 214 -21.02 -14.79 3.11
N VAL A 215 -21.21 -15.04 4.41
CA VAL A 215 -20.13 -14.84 5.39
C VAL A 215 -18.96 -15.79 5.12
N HIS A 216 -19.24 -17.05 4.80
CA HIS A 216 -18.21 -18.03 4.44
C HIS A 216 -17.53 -17.68 3.11
N GLU A 217 -18.29 -17.29 2.09
CA GLU A 217 -17.76 -16.80 0.82
C GLU A 217 -16.81 -15.60 1.00
N LYS A 218 -17.11 -14.68 1.94
CA LYS A 218 -16.20 -13.58 2.27
C LYS A 218 -14.90 -14.06 2.91
N ASP A 219 -14.95 -15.12 3.70
CA ASP A 219 -13.75 -15.74 4.31
C ASP A 219 -12.89 -16.45 3.24
N GLU A 220 -13.51 -17.16 2.30
CA GLU A 220 -12.80 -17.82 1.18
C GLU A 220 -12.19 -16.81 0.19
N ALA A 221 -12.94 -15.75 -0.14
CA ALA A 221 -12.48 -14.71 -1.05
C ALA A 221 -11.25 -13.98 -0.49
N VAL A 222 -11.27 -13.57 0.79
CA VAL A 222 -10.11 -12.87 1.37
C VAL A 222 -8.90 -13.78 1.51
N TYR A 223 -9.08 -15.08 1.76
CA TYR A 223 -7.96 -16.03 1.74
C TYR A 223 -7.27 -16.06 0.37
N SER A 224 -8.06 -16.14 -0.69
CA SER A 224 -7.56 -16.11 -2.07
C SER A 224 -6.83 -14.79 -2.36
N ASP A 225 -7.40 -13.66 -1.93
CA ASP A 225 -6.77 -12.35 -2.07
C ASP A 225 -5.44 -12.26 -1.30
N ILE A 226 -5.37 -12.78 -0.07
CA ILE A 226 -4.11 -12.83 0.71
C ILE A 226 -3.04 -13.61 -0.04
N ARG A 227 -3.40 -14.75 -0.63
CA ARG A 227 -2.46 -15.58 -1.40
C ARG A 227 -1.98 -14.86 -2.65
N VAL A 228 -2.87 -14.19 -3.39
CA VAL A 228 -2.52 -13.37 -4.56
C VAL A 228 -1.61 -12.21 -4.17
N ILE A 229 -1.88 -11.52 -3.05
CA ILE A 229 -1.04 -10.43 -2.54
C ILE A 229 0.39 -10.93 -2.27
N LEU A 230 0.57 -12.09 -1.63
CA LEU A 230 1.90 -12.64 -1.37
C LEU A 230 2.65 -13.02 -2.66
N LEU A 231 1.93 -13.60 -3.64
CA LEU A 231 2.47 -13.90 -4.95
C LEU A 231 2.91 -12.63 -5.70
N ASP A 232 2.08 -11.58 -5.66
CA ASP A 232 2.37 -10.27 -6.23
C ASP A 232 3.59 -9.64 -5.55
N ILE A 233 3.67 -9.64 -4.21
CA ILE A 233 4.82 -9.09 -3.47
C ILE A 233 6.12 -9.78 -3.88
N ARG A 234 6.14 -11.13 -3.90
CA ARG A 234 7.29 -11.89 -4.36
C ARG A 234 7.65 -11.55 -5.81
N GLY A 235 6.63 -11.47 -6.68
CA GLY A 235 6.77 -11.10 -8.08
C GLY A 235 7.40 -9.71 -8.25
N PHE A 236 6.95 -8.73 -7.47
CA PHE A 236 7.49 -7.36 -7.51
C PHE A 236 8.92 -7.28 -7.03
N TYR A 237 9.31 -8.05 -5.99
CA TYR A 237 10.71 -8.14 -5.60
C TYR A 237 11.60 -8.70 -6.71
N ALA A 238 11.17 -9.80 -7.35
CA ALA A 238 11.90 -10.39 -8.46
C ALA A 238 11.97 -9.45 -9.67
N GLU A 239 10.87 -8.77 -9.99
CA GLU A 239 10.80 -7.81 -11.07
C GLU A 239 11.71 -6.59 -10.84
N LEU A 240 11.68 -6.01 -9.63
CA LEU A 240 12.56 -4.90 -9.25
C LEU A 240 14.03 -5.30 -9.37
N TYR A 241 14.37 -6.50 -8.90
CA TYR A 241 15.73 -7.02 -9.02
C TYR A 241 16.15 -7.16 -10.49
N ASP A 242 15.30 -7.79 -11.31
CA ASP A 242 15.60 -8.07 -12.72
C ASP A 242 15.78 -6.79 -13.54
N ILE A 243 14.82 -5.86 -13.46
CA ILE A 243 14.85 -4.63 -14.26
C ILE A 243 16.02 -3.72 -13.87
N ILE A 244 16.38 -3.65 -12.59
CA ILE A 244 17.49 -2.81 -12.13
C ILE A 244 18.82 -3.48 -12.45
N SER A 245 18.96 -4.78 -12.23
CA SER A 245 20.20 -5.51 -12.52
C SER A 245 20.56 -5.45 -14.00
N LYS A 246 19.57 -5.63 -14.90
CA LYS A 246 19.78 -5.53 -16.35
C LYS A 246 20.19 -4.14 -16.83
N ASN A 247 19.80 -3.10 -16.11
CA ASN A 247 20.00 -1.70 -16.50
C ASN A 247 20.95 -0.94 -15.58
N LEU A 248 21.70 -1.64 -14.72
CA LEU A 248 22.45 -1.04 -13.61
C LEU A 248 23.44 0.04 -14.05
N GLU A 249 24.14 -0.20 -15.16
CA GLU A 249 25.09 0.76 -15.74
C GLU A 249 24.39 2.08 -16.12
N LYS A 250 23.23 2.00 -16.78
CA LYS A 250 22.46 3.19 -17.18
C LYS A 250 21.75 3.85 -16.01
N VAL A 251 21.37 3.08 -14.98
CA VAL A 251 20.81 3.62 -13.74
C VAL A 251 21.86 4.42 -12.95
N THR A 252 23.09 3.93 -12.86
CA THR A 252 24.15 4.54 -12.02
C THR A 252 25.04 5.54 -12.75
N ASN A 253 25.21 5.38 -14.05
CA ASN A 253 26.01 6.27 -14.91
C ASN A 253 25.26 6.59 -16.23
N PRO A 254 24.14 7.34 -16.16
CA PRO A 254 23.27 7.58 -17.32
C PRO A 254 23.94 8.35 -18.46
N LYS A 255 24.94 9.18 -18.16
CA LYS A 255 25.68 10.00 -19.14
C LYS A 255 26.98 9.35 -19.63
N GLY A 256 27.39 8.22 -19.05
CA GLY A 256 28.61 7.51 -19.46
C GLY A 256 29.90 8.25 -19.10
N GLU A 257 29.90 9.03 -18.02
CA GLU A 257 31.11 9.71 -17.54
C GLU A 257 32.18 8.67 -17.19
N GLU A 258 33.44 8.92 -17.56
CA GLU A 258 34.55 8.09 -17.11
C GLU A 258 34.60 8.15 -15.59
N LYS A 259 34.58 6.97 -14.93
CA LYS A 259 34.78 6.91 -13.48
C LYS A 259 36.10 7.62 -13.19
N PRO A 260 36.13 8.65 -12.30
CA PRO A 260 37.39 9.29 -11.96
C PRO A 260 38.36 8.22 -11.50
N SER A 261 39.52 8.13 -12.17
CA SER A 261 40.59 7.20 -11.81
C SER A 261 40.95 7.44 -10.34
N MET A 262 40.53 6.53 -9.47
CA MET A 262 40.92 6.54 -8.06
C MET A 262 42.38 6.07 -8.01
N TYR A 263 43.32 7.01 -8.14
CA TYR A 263 44.67 6.89 -7.63
C TYR A 263 44.71 7.37 -6.18
#